data_AF-A0AAW8M6S9-F1
#
_entry.id   AF-A0AAW8M6S9-F1
#
_cell.length_a   1.000
_cell.length_b   1.000
_cell.length_c   1.000
_cell.angle_alpha   90.00
_cell.angle_beta   90.00
_cell.angle_gamma   90.00
#
_symmetry.space_group_name_H-M   'P 1'
#
loop_
_entity.id
_entity.type
_entity.pdbx_description
1 polymer ?
#
loop_
_entity_poly.entity_id
_entity_poly.type
_entity_poly.pdbx_seq_one_letter_code
_entity_poly.pdbx_strand_id
1 'polypeptide(L)' 'MSTIYVQFSDELETTIISIFSGPQDPDDWPRQGEVASTDSRYLDFRNRCPLIGAFTAGDE' A
#
# COMPACT_ATOMS: atom_id res chain seq x y z
N MET A 1 -7.32 -12.17 8.38
CA MET A 1 -7.25 -11.26 7.22
C MET A 1 -6.68 -9.96 7.77
N SER A 2 -5.48 -9.55 7.35
CA SER A 2 -4.89 -8.29 7.84
C SER A 2 -5.36 -7.15 6.94
N THR A 3 -5.90 -6.10 7.54
CA THR A 3 -6.24 -4.87 6.83
C THR A 3 -4.98 -4.05 6.61
N ILE A 4 -4.76 -3.61 5.38
CA ILE A 4 -3.65 -2.74 4.99
C ILE A 4 -4.24 -1.39 4.61
N TYR A 5 -3.74 -0.33 5.25
CA TYR A 5 -4.07 1.04 4.90
C TYR A 5 -3.26 1.43 3.68
N VAL A 6 -3.90 2.00 2.66
CA VAL A 6 -3.26 2.35 1.40
C VAL A 6 -3.70 3.72 0.92
N GLN A 7 -2.87 4.31 0.06
CA GLN A 7 -3.25 5.48 -0.72
C GLN A 7 -3.39 5.10 -2.19
N PHE A 8 -4.43 5.62 -2.83
CA PHE A 8 -4.66 5.46 -4.26
C PHE A 8 -4.18 6.68 -5.06
N SER A 9 -3.74 6.43 -6.30
CA SER A 9 -3.36 7.49 -7.23
C SER A 9 -4.54 8.33 -7.71
N ASP A 10 -5.75 7.77 -7.66
CA ASP A 10 -6.95 8.25 -8.33
C ASP A 10 -8.20 7.98 -7.49
N GLU A 11 -9.24 8.76 -7.76
CA GLU A 11 -10.57 8.62 -7.13
C GLU A 11 -11.24 7.28 -7.46
N LEU A 12 -10.76 6.57 -8.48
CA LEU A 12 -11.26 5.25 -8.88
C LEU A 12 -10.63 4.09 -8.09
N GLU A 13 -9.70 4.38 -7.16
CA GLU A 13 -9.11 3.38 -6.26
C GLU A 13 -8.49 2.17 -6.99
N THR A 14 -7.97 2.39 -8.20
CA THR A 14 -7.46 1.33 -9.08
C THR A 14 -6.00 0.99 -8.81
N THR A 15 -5.20 2.00 -8.46
CA THR A 15 -3.75 1.87 -8.31
C THR A 15 -3.32 2.34 -6.93
N ILE A 16 -2.77 1.42 -6.15
CA ILE A 16 -2.14 1.74 -4.87
C ILE A 16 -0.78 2.37 -5.17
N ILE A 17 -0.49 3.49 -4.53
CA ILE A 17 0.79 4.21 -4.65
C ILE A 17 1.58 4.22 -3.34
N SER A 18 0.91 4.02 -2.21
CA SER A 18 1.53 4.00 -0.90
C SER A 18 0.78 3.07 0.04
N ILE A 19 1.48 2.53 1.04
CA ILE A 19 0.90 1.73 2.12
C ILE A 19 1.26 2.35 3.47
N PHE A 20 0.37 2.24 4.44
CA PHE A 20 0.55 2.76 5.78
C PHE A 20 0.31 1.65 6.81
N SER A 21 0.98 1.77 7.96
CA SER A 21 0.76 0.88 9.11
C SER A 21 -0.43 1.31 9.99
N GLY A 22 -1.10 2.41 9.65
CA GLY A 22 -2.24 2.94 10.39
C GLY A 22 -3.00 4.03 9.62
N PRO A 23 -4.14 4.50 10.14
CA PRO A 23 -4.94 5.55 9.52
C PRO A 23 -4.14 6.85 9.39
N GLN A 24 -4.20 7.50 8.23
CA GLN A 24 -3.58 8.82 8.02
C GLN A 24 -4.66 9.91 7.99
N ASP A 25 -4.23 11.15 8.20
CA ASP A 25 -5.12 12.30 8.12
C ASP A 25 -5.60 12.51 6.68
N PRO A 26 -6.91 12.60 6.42
CA PRO A 26 -7.46 12.74 5.07
C PRO A 26 -7.19 14.12 4.44
N ASP A 27 -6.86 15.14 5.23
CA ASP A 27 -6.50 16.48 4.74
C ASP A 27 -5.08 16.47 4.15
N ASP A 28 -4.15 15.77 4.80
CA ASP A 28 -2.76 15.62 4.37
C ASP A 28 -2.60 14.51 3.31
N TRP A 29 -3.37 13.42 3.45
CA TRP A 29 -3.34 12.25 2.56
C TRP A 29 -4.73 11.98 1.97
N PRO A 30 -5.12 12.63 0.87
CA PRO A 30 -6.40 12.36 0.22
C PRO A 30 -6.36 10.99 -0.49
N ARG A 31 -7.55 10.41 -0.72
CA ARG A 31 -7.75 9.13 -1.44
C ARG A 31 -7.07 7.94 -0.75
N GLN A 32 -7.25 7.88 0.56
CA GLN A 32 -6.92 6.72 1.36
C GLN A 32 -8.01 5.66 1.26
N GLY A 33 -7.62 4.41 1.44
CA GLY A 33 -8.57 3.33 1.68
C GLY A 33 -7.94 2.14 2.39
N GLU A 34 -8.77 1.15 2.63
CA GLU A 34 -8.40 -0.07 3.33
C GLU A 34 -8.57 -1.26 2.40
N VAL A 35 -7.50 -2.03 2.22
CA VAL A 35 -7.53 -3.25 1.40
C VAL A 35 -7.11 -4.44 2.23
N ALA A 36 -7.59 -5.62 1.87
CA ALA A 36 -7.11 -6.85 2.49
C ALA A 36 -5.68 -7.16 2.04
N SER A 37 -4.89 -7.80 2.89
CA SER A 37 -3.56 -8.32 2.53
C SER A 37 -3.57 -9.33 1.37
N THR A 38 -4.75 -9.85 1.00
CA THR A 38 -4.99 -10.75 -0.12
C THR A 38 -5.62 -10.07 -1.34
N ASP A 39 -5.83 -8.75 -1.29
CA ASP A 39 -6.40 -7.98 -2.41
C ASP A 39 -5.43 -7.96 -3.58
N SER A 40 -5.94 -8.22 -4.78
CA SER A 40 -5.13 -8.26 -6.01
C SER A 40 -4.37 -6.96 -6.26
N ARG A 41 -4.93 -5.80 -5.87
CA ARG A 41 -4.27 -4.49 -6.02
C ARG A 41 -3.05 -4.37 -5.12
N TYR A 42 -3.17 -4.86 -3.88
CA TYR A 42 -2.05 -4.87 -2.94
C TYR A 42 -0.95 -5.83 -3.39
N LEU A 43 -1.33 -7.00 -3.90
CA LEU A 43 -0.38 -7.97 -4.46
C LEU A 43 0.34 -7.40 -5.70
N ASP A 44 -0.39 -6.71 -6.60
CA ASP A 44 0.20 -6.04 -7.76
C ASP A 44 1.17 -4.93 -7.35
N PHE A 45 0.79 -4.10 -6.38
CA PHE A 45 1.69 -3.07 -5.81
C PHE A 45 2.96 -3.68 -5.22
N ARG A 46 2.83 -4.76 -4.45
CA ARG A 46 3.97 -5.46 -3.84
C ARG A 46 4.87 -6.13 -4.88
N ASN A 47 4.31 -6.62 -5.97
CA ASN A 47 5.08 -7.16 -7.10
C ASN A 47 5.83 -6.05 -7.86
N ARG A 48 5.23 -4.87 -8.03
CA ARG A 48 5.88 -3.71 -8.67
C ARG A 48 6.95 -3.08 -7.78
N CYS A 49 6.78 -3.16 -6.47
CA CYS A 49 7.66 -2.55 -5.49
C CYS A 49 8.28 -3.62 -4.58
N PRO A 50 9.25 -4.40 -5.07
CA PRO A 50 9.84 -5.53 -4.32
C PRO A 50 10.49 -5.10 -3.00
N LEU A 51 10.87 -3.82 -2.88
CA LEU A 51 11.46 -3.22 -1.67
C LEU A 51 10.46 -3.03 -0.52
N ILE A 52 9.15 -3.05 -0.78
CA ILE A 52 8.10 -2.90 0.26
C ILE A 52 8.04 -4.10 1.22
N GLY A 53 8.77 -5.19 0.92
CA GLY A 53 8.99 -6.30 1.84
C GLY A 53 10.42 -6.83 1.88
N ALA A 54 11.33 -6.29 1.05
CA ALA A 54 12.73 -6.66 1.02
C ALA A 54 13.58 -5.65 1.81
N PHE A 55 13.36 -5.57 3.13
CA PHE A 55 14.46 -5.25 4.02
C PHE A 55 15.28 -6.53 4.22
N THR A 56 15.81 -7.11 3.13
CA THR A 56 16.90 -8.08 3.26
C THR A 56 18.12 -7.24 3.57
N ALA A 57 18.41 -7.13 4.87
CA ALA A 57 19.70 -6.75 5.36
C ALA A 57 20.80 -7.53 4.62
N GLY A 58 21.87 -6.85 4.24
CA GLY A 58 23.11 -7.46 3.77
C GLY A 58 23.33 -7.30 2.27
N ASP A 59 23.78 -6.13 1.86
CA ASP A 59 24.91 -6.08 0.92
C ASP A 59 26.14 -6.38 1.82
N GLU A 60 26.76 -7.55 1.63
CA GLU A 60 28.06 -7.91 2.24
C GLU A 60 29.21 -7.40 1.37
#